data_AF-A0A0S8I1K6-F1
#
_entry.id   AF-A0A0S8I1K6-F1
#
_cell.length_a   1.000
_cell.length_b   1.000
_cell.length_c   1.000
_cell.angle_alpha   90.00
_cell.angle_beta   90.00
_cell.angle_gamma   90.00
#
_symmetry.space_group_name_H-M   'P 1'
#
loop_
_entity.id
_entity.type
_entity.pdbx_description
1 polymer ?
#
loop_
_entity_poly.entity_id
_entity_poly.type
_entity_poly.pdbx_seq_one_letter_code
_entity_poly.pdbx_strand_id
1 'polypeptide(L)'
;MTITRTNVETIIVARVGALMRLEGIDLDGTTVDGTNEDLNDPIGVALRSMGESVADISSVSDADLEVVAEADFNELLDRTELRTLETIESNFKLVDISTGPRSEKFSQMISFVQARKKQLIDRIEKEYGIASFEAGYIAMDFAEHDDE
;
A
#
# COMPACT_ATOMS: atom_id res chain seq x y z
N MET A 1 6.78 21.32 -3.19
CA MET A 1 7.93 20.41 -3.42
C MET A 1 7.48 19.33 -4.37
N THR A 2 8.33 18.87 -5.30
CA THR A 2 7.99 17.72 -6.16
C THR A 2 8.28 16.44 -5.39
N ILE A 3 7.27 15.58 -5.23
CA ILE A 3 7.42 14.28 -4.59
C ILE A 3 8.14 13.35 -5.56
N THR A 4 9.21 12.69 -5.11
CA THR A 4 9.93 11.70 -5.92
C THR A 4 9.78 10.30 -5.34
N ARG A 5 10.01 9.29 -6.17
CA ARG A 5 10.01 7.87 -5.79
C ARG A 5 11.04 7.62 -4.70
N THR A 6 12.24 8.18 -4.85
CA THR A 6 13.28 8.16 -3.81
C THR A 6 12.76 8.67 -2.46
N ASN A 7 11.92 9.71 -2.42
CA ASN A 7 11.36 10.22 -1.16
C ASN A 7 10.39 9.21 -0.52
N VAL A 8 9.52 8.60 -1.32
CA VAL A 8 8.60 7.54 -0.87
C VAL A 8 9.39 6.34 -0.35
N GLU A 9 10.32 5.81 -1.14
CA GLU A 9 11.14 4.65 -0.78
C GLU A 9 11.94 4.89 0.51
N THR A 10 12.58 6.05 0.64
CA THR A 10 13.34 6.42 1.84
C THR A 10 12.49 6.29 3.11
N ILE A 11 11.25 6.79 3.06
CA ILE A 11 10.36 6.77 4.22
C ILE A 11 9.81 5.36 4.46
N ILE A 12 9.37 4.66 3.41
CA ILE A 12 8.82 3.30 3.54
C ILE A 12 9.88 2.33 4.06
N VAL A 13 11.09 2.35 3.51
CA VAL A 13 12.21 1.54 3.98
C VAL A 13 12.55 1.85 5.43
N ALA A 14 12.52 3.13 5.85
CA ALA A 14 12.72 3.48 7.26
C ALA A 14 11.61 2.94 8.18
N ARG A 15 10.36 2.88 7.71
CA ARG A 15 9.20 2.44 8.52
C ARG A 15 9.04 0.92 8.60
N VAL A 16 9.27 0.21 7.49
CA VAL A 16 8.98 -1.23 7.34
C VAL A 16 10.10 -2.05 6.69
N GLY A 17 11.23 -1.46 6.29
CA GLY A 17 12.33 -2.17 5.64
C GLY A 17 13.03 -3.23 6.52
N ALA A 18 12.87 -3.16 7.84
CA ALA A 18 13.29 -4.23 8.74
C ALA A 18 12.40 -5.47 8.63
N LEU A 19 11.10 -5.31 8.37
CA LEU A 19 10.15 -6.40 8.18
C LEU A 19 10.29 -7.05 6.81
N MET A 20 10.54 -6.23 5.77
CA MET A 20 10.77 -6.70 4.39
C MET A 20 11.95 -7.68 4.29
N ARG A 21 13.00 -7.46 5.09
CA ARG A 21 14.24 -8.27 5.09
C ARG A 21 14.21 -9.47 6.03
N LEU A 22 13.08 -9.78 6.64
CA LEU A 22 13.00 -10.95 7.51
C LEU A 22 13.19 -12.23 6.69
N GLU A 23 13.87 -13.19 7.31
CA GLU A 23 14.12 -14.52 6.74
C GLU A 23 12.78 -15.17 6.32
N GLY A 24 12.64 -15.46 5.02
CA GLY A 24 11.44 -16.06 4.42
C GLY A 24 10.49 -15.07 3.72
N ILE A 25 10.70 -13.76 3.87
CA ILE A 25 10.01 -12.74 3.05
C ILE A 25 10.90 -12.33 1.87
N ASP A 26 12.19 -12.10 2.16
CA ASP A 26 13.25 -11.83 1.17
C ASP A 26 12.92 -10.70 0.17
N LEU A 27 12.25 -9.64 0.63
CA LEU A 27 12.01 -8.41 -0.13
C LEU A 27 13.12 -7.38 0.10
N ASP A 28 13.33 -6.48 -0.86
CA ASP A 28 14.29 -5.37 -0.77
C ASP A 28 13.81 -4.28 0.19
N GLY A 29 14.23 -4.38 1.44
CA GLY A 29 14.03 -3.36 2.47
C GLY A 29 15.25 -2.45 2.68
N THR A 30 16.05 -2.18 1.65
CA THR A 30 17.29 -1.38 1.74
C THR A 30 17.47 -0.34 0.65
N THR A 31 17.04 -0.64 -0.57
CA THR A 31 17.19 0.28 -1.71
C THR A 31 16.22 1.44 -1.58
N VAL A 32 16.76 2.66 -1.70
CA VAL A 32 16.03 3.94 -1.54
C VAL A 32 16.40 4.96 -2.61
N ASP A 33 16.90 4.50 -3.77
CA ASP A 33 17.43 5.34 -4.86
C ASP A 33 16.44 5.56 -6.00
N GLY A 34 15.17 5.17 -5.83
CA GLY A 34 14.13 5.21 -6.86
C GLY A 34 14.08 3.97 -7.72
N THR A 35 14.79 2.89 -7.38
CA THR A 35 14.85 1.66 -8.20
C THR A 35 14.36 0.41 -7.47
N ASN A 36 13.73 0.54 -6.30
CA ASN A 36 13.30 -0.59 -5.50
C ASN A 36 12.10 -1.32 -6.14
N GLU A 37 12.35 -2.44 -6.83
CA GLU A 37 11.33 -3.16 -7.58
C GLU A 37 10.16 -3.68 -6.72
N ASP A 38 10.45 -4.06 -5.47
CA ASP A 38 9.44 -4.59 -4.53
C ASP A 38 8.46 -3.51 -4.03
N LEU A 39 8.78 -2.24 -4.24
CA LEU A 39 7.90 -1.11 -3.92
C LEU A 39 7.05 -0.65 -5.11
N ASN A 40 7.21 -1.20 -6.31
CA ASN A 40 6.38 -0.87 -7.47
C ASN A 40 4.88 -1.15 -7.22
N ASP A 41 4.52 -2.38 -6.82
CA ASP A 41 3.12 -2.73 -6.53
C ASP A 41 2.56 -1.90 -5.36
N PRO A 42 3.24 -1.79 -4.19
CA PRO A 42 2.77 -0.95 -3.10
C PRO A 42 2.47 0.49 -3.49
N ILE A 43 3.39 1.16 -4.20
CA ILE A 43 3.22 2.56 -4.59
C ILE A 43 2.10 2.67 -5.64
N GLY A 44 2.08 1.78 -6.63
CA GLY A 44 1.09 1.85 -7.70
C GLY A 44 -0.35 1.54 -7.23
N VAL A 45 -0.53 0.61 -6.30
CA VAL A 45 -1.84 0.38 -5.66
C VAL A 45 -2.24 1.57 -4.79
N ALA A 46 -1.30 2.17 -4.05
CA ALA A 46 -1.59 3.35 -3.23
C ALA A 46 -2.13 4.51 -4.10
N LEU A 47 -1.44 4.83 -5.20
CA LEU A 47 -1.88 5.85 -6.16
C LEU A 47 -3.28 5.55 -6.72
N ARG A 48 -3.52 4.32 -7.18
CA ARG A 48 -4.87 3.93 -7.66
C ARG A 48 -5.95 4.06 -6.60
N SER A 49 -5.62 3.74 -5.35
CA SER A 49 -6.56 3.86 -4.24
C SER A 49 -6.86 5.30 -3.84
N MET A 50 -6.01 6.26 -4.23
CA MET A 50 -6.25 7.70 -4.11
C MET A 50 -7.03 8.26 -5.30
N GLY A 51 -7.32 7.44 -6.31
CA GLY A 51 -7.99 7.86 -7.55
C GLY A 51 -7.05 8.25 -8.69
N GLU A 52 -5.73 8.14 -8.49
CA GLU A 52 -4.74 8.52 -9.48
C GLU A 52 -4.50 7.39 -10.51
N SER A 53 -4.20 7.79 -11.75
CA SER A 53 -3.87 6.85 -12.81
C SER A 53 -2.36 6.53 -12.81
N VAL A 54 -2.02 5.25 -12.81
CA VAL A 54 -0.64 4.77 -12.95
C VAL A 54 -0.52 4.03 -14.27
N ALA A 55 0.44 4.45 -15.12
CA ALA A 55 0.62 3.90 -16.45
C ALA A 55 1.01 2.42 -16.41
N ASP A 56 1.95 2.07 -15.52
CA ASP A 56 2.40 0.71 -15.29
C ASP A 56 2.67 0.48 -13.80
N ILE A 57 1.88 -0.41 -13.19
CA ILE A 57 2.01 -0.75 -11.77
C ILE A 57 3.30 -1.53 -11.45
N SER A 58 3.92 -2.15 -12.47
CA SER A 58 5.17 -2.88 -12.34
C SER A 58 6.41 -2.00 -12.50
N SER A 59 6.23 -0.74 -12.93
CA SER A 59 7.30 0.21 -13.20
C SER A 59 6.86 1.64 -12.87
N VAL A 60 6.66 1.91 -11.58
CA VAL A 60 6.22 3.23 -11.12
C VAL A 60 7.38 4.22 -11.19
N SER A 61 7.19 5.41 -11.73
CA SER A 61 8.27 6.40 -11.88
C SER A 61 7.97 7.68 -11.11
N ASP A 62 8.94 8.60 -11.06
CA ASP A 62 8.71 9.95 -10.52
C ASP A 62 7.55 10.65 -11.24
N ALA A 63 7.35 10.39 -12.53
CA ALA A 63 6.26 10.99 -13.31
C ALA A 63 4.88 10.54 -12.83
N ASP A 64 4.74 9.31 -12.33
CA ASP A 64 3.49 8.82 -11.74
C ASP A 64 3.20 9.47 -10.37
N LEU A 65 4.18 10.11 -9.75
CA LEU A 65 4.06 10.81 -8.47
C LEU A 65 3.86 12.33 -8.62
N GLU A 66 4.08 12.89 -9.81
CA GLU A 66 3.88 14.32 -10.09
C GLU A 66 2.42 14.77 -9.91
N VAL A 67 1.47 13.84 -10.04
CA VAL A 67 0.03 14.09 -9.86
C VAL A 67 -0.34 14.27 -8.38
N VAL A 68 0.46 13.73 -7.46
CA VAL A 68 0.18 13.78 -6.02
C VAL A 68 0.53 15.15 -5.47
N ALA A 69 -0.45 15.81 -4.85
CA ALA A 69 -0.21 17.08 -4.18
C ALA A 69 0.61 16.86 -2.90
N GLU A 70 1.43 17.84 -2.54
CA GLU A 70 2.25 17.81 -1.31
C GLU A 70 1.40 17.61 -0.03
N ALA A 71 0.14 18.10 -0.05
CA ALA A 71 -0.81 17.91 1.04
C ALA A 71 -1.20 16.43 1.25
N ASP A 72 -1.20 15.64 0.18
CA ASP A 72 -1.66 14.25 0.16
C ASP A 72 -0.49 13.26 0.31
N PHE A 73 0.74 13.77 0.50
CA PHE A 73 1.93 12.93 0.60
C PHE A 73 1.85 11.96 1.79
N ASN A 74 1.28 12.38 2.92
CA ASN A 74 1.09 11.50 4.07
C ASN A 74 0.11 10.37 3.78
N GLU A 75 -0.95 10.65 3.02
CA GLU A 75 -1.92 9.64 2.59
C GLU A 75 -1.25 8.60 1.67
N LEU A 76 -0.45 9.06 0.69
CA LEU A 76 0.32 8.18 -0.18
C LEU A 76 1.23 7.25 0.63
N LEU A 77 1.95 7.80 1.62
CA LEU A 77 2.85 7.03 2.47
C LEU A 77 2.10 5.98 3.31
N ASP A 78 0.97 6.35 3.91
CA ASP A 78 0.21 5.46 4.77
C ASP A 78 -0.45 4.32 3.97
N ARG A 79 -0.98 4.63 2.77
CA ARG A 79 -1.54 3.62 1.84
C ARG A 79 -0.46 2.71 1.26
N THR A 80 0.71 3.25 0.92
CA THR A 80 1.86 2.46 0.45
C THR A 80 2.32 1.52 1.56
N GLU A 81 2.46 2.02 2.80
CA GLU A 81 2.84 1.21 3.95
C GLU A 81 1.85 0.08 4.21
N LEU A 82 0.54 0.37 4.14
CA LEU A 82 -0.51 -0.64 4.29
C LEU A 82 -0.35 -1.76 3.26
N ARG A 83 -0.13 -1.42 1.99
CA ARG A 83 0.05 -2.40 0.92
C ARG A 83 1.34 -3.19 1.08
N THR A 84 2.45 -2.56 1.48
CA THR A 84 3.69 -3.29 1.79
C THR A 84 3.49 -4.29 2.91
N LEU A 85 2.74 -3.94 3.96
CA LEU A 85 2.43 -4.86 5.07
C LEU A 85 1.51 -6.02 4.64
N GLU A 86 0.61 -5.82 3.67
CA GLU A 86 -0.18 -6.90 3.06
C GLU A 86 0.70 -7.90 2.31
N THR A 87 1.66 -7.41 1.51
CA THR A 87 2.62 -8.27 0.80
C THR A 87 3.46 -9.08 1.79
N ILE A 88 3.95 -8.42 2.85
CA ILE A 88 4.66 -9.07 3.96
C ILE A 88 3.81 -10.18 4.60
N GLU A 89 2.55 -9.88 4.94
CA GLU A 89 1.62 -10.87 5.54
C GLU A 89 1.34 -12.04 4.60
N SER A 90 1.19 -11.79 3.30
CA SER A 90 0.97 -12.83 2.30
C SER A 90 2.18 -13.76 2.20
N ASN A 91 3.40 -13.21 2.18
CA ASN A 91 4.63 -13.99 2.08
C ASN A 91 4.89 -14.82 3.34
N PHE A 92 4.47 -14.36 4.52
CA PHE A 92 4.57 -15.15 5.76
C PHE A 92 3.85 -16.51 5.69
N LYS A 93 2.73 -16.61 4.97
CA LYS A 93 1.95 -17.87 4.87
C LYS A 93 2.67 -18.97 4.09
N LEU A 94 3.68 -18.64 3.28
CA LEU A 94 4.50 -19.62 2.56
C LEU A 94 5.64 -20.20 3.41
N VAL A 95 6.02 -19.52 4.50
CA VAL A 95 7.19 -19.87 5.35
C VAL A 95 6.79 -20.78 6.52
N ASP A 96 5.51 -21.09 6.71
CA ASP A 96 5.02 -22.00 7.76
C ASP A 96 5.32 -23.49 7.46
N ILE A 97 6.41 -23.77 6.73
CA ILE A 97 7.03 -25.09 6.64
C ILE A 97 7.94 -25.24 7.87
N SER A 98 7.27 -25.61 8.97
CA SER A 98 7.80 -25.98 10.28
C SER A 98 9.25 -26.51 10.24
N THR A 99 10.20 -25.67 10.66
CA THR A 99 11.53 -26.10 11.08
C THR A 99 11.86 -25.51 12.47
N GLY A 100 11.39 -26.16 13.54
CA GLY A 100 11.89 -25.97 14.91
C GLY A 100 11.42 -24.71 15.69
N PRO A 101 12.12 -24.33 16.78
CA PRO A 101 11.67 -23.35 17.79
C PRO A 101 11.54 -21.89 17.30
N ARG A 102 11.77 -21.63 16.01
CA ARG A 102 11.56 -20.33 15.37
C ARG A 102 10.09 -20.05 15.08
N SER A 103 9.26 -21.09 14.94
CA SER A 103 7.83 -20.97 14.59
C SER A 103 7.03 -20.10 15.60
N GLU A 104 7.32 -20.18 16.90
CA GLU A 104 6.62 -19.35 17.92
C GLU A 104 6.88 -17.84 17.74
N LYS A 105 8.09 -17.43 17.35
CA LYS A 105 8.42 -16.02 17.11
C LYS A 105 7.73 -15.46 15.85
N PHE A 106 7.51 -16.31 14.84
CA PHE A 106 6.80 -15.92 13.62
C PHE A 106 5.32 -15.60 13.89
N SER A 107 4.64 -16.39 14.73
CA SER A 107 3.24 -16.13 15.11
C SER A 107 3.04 -14.77 15.80
N GLN A 108 3.99 -14.37 16.67
CA GLN A 108 4.00 -13.08 17.34
C GLN A 108 4.25 -11.93 16.35
N MET A 109 5.12 -12.15 15.37
CA MET A 109 5.40 -11.18 14.31
C MET A 109 4.19 -10.94 13.41
N ILE A 110 3.50 -12.01 13.00
CA ILE A 110 2.26 -11.89 12.21
C ILE A 110 1.21 -11.09 12.99
N SER A 111 1.06 -11.38 14.28
CA SER A 111 0.14 -10.64 15.16
C SER A 111 0.51 -9.16 15.25
N PHE A 112 1.81 -8.83 15.29
CA PHE A 112 2.29 -7.45 15.26
C PHE A 112 1.99 -6.74 13.93
N VAL A 113 2.24 -7.42 12.80
CA VAL A 113 1.93 -6.88 11.45
C VAL A 113 0.44 -6.62 11.31
N GLN A 114 -0.41 -7.55 11.73
CA GLN A 114 -1.87 -7.39 11.71
C GLN A 114 -2.35 -6.23 12.59
N ALA A 115 -1.79 -6.09 13.78
CA ALA A 115 -2.11 -4.97 14.67
C ALA A 115 -1.72 -3.63 14.05
N ARG A 116 -0.54 -3.54 13.43
CA ARG A 116 -0.08 -2.33 12.73
C ARG A 116 -0.94 -1.99 11.52
N LYS A 117 -1.31 -2.99 10.71
CA LYS A 117 -2.24 -2.80 9.58
C LYS A 117 -3.57 -2.24 10.06
N LYS A 118 -4.14 -2.80 11.12
CA LYS A 118 -5.40 -2.30 11.69
C LYS A 118 -5.30 -0.83 12.10
N GLN A 119 -4.22 -0.45 12.78
CA GLN A 119 -3.98 0.95 13.16
C GLN A 119 -3.84 1.88 11.96
N LEU A 120 -3.22 1.42 10.86
CA LEU A 120 -3.11 2.19 9.63
C LEU A 120 -4.45 2.33 8.92
N ILE A 121 -5.24 1.26 8.84
CA ILE A 121 -6.60 1.31 8.29
C ILE A 121 -7.44 2.32 9.08
N ASP A 122 -7.46 2.21 10.41
CA ASP A 122 -8.21 3.12 11.28
C ASP A 122 -7.75 4.58 11.11
N ARG A 123 -6.46 4.82 10.87
CA ARG A 123 -5.91 6.16 10.58
C ARG A 123 -6.37 6.67 9.22
N ILE A 124 -6.23 5.86 8.18
CA ILE A 124 -6.60 6.23 6.81
C ILE A 124 -8.09 6.56 6.75
N GLU A 125 -8.95 5.72 7.35
CA GLU A 125 -10.39 5.95 7.42
C GLU A 125 -10.74 7.25 8.16
N LYS A 126 -9.99 7.58 9.21
CA LYS A 126 -10.24 8.76 10.04
C LYS A 126 -9.72 10.07 9.43
N GLU A 127 -8.55 10.04 8.81
CA GLU A 127 -7.85 11.24 8.34
C GLU A 127 -8.15 11.56 6.87
N TYR A 128 -8.30 10.54 6.02
CA TYR A 128 -8.46 10.69 4.57
C TYR A 128 -9.83 10.20 4.08
N GLY A 129 -10.53 9.41 4.88
CA GLY A 129 -11.78 8.77 4.51
C GLY A 129 -11.57 7.44 3.78
N ILE A 130 -12.65 6.68 3.62
CA ILE A 130 -12.63 5.51 2.75
C ILE A 130 -12.52 6.08 1.33
N ALA A 131 -11.56 5.61 0.54
CA ALA A 131 -11.60 5.81 -0.90
C ALA A 131 -12.91 5.21 -1.43
N SER A 132 -13.94 6.05 -1.47
CA SER A 132 -15.18 5.78 -2.16
C SER A 132 -14.76 5.62 -3.61
N PHE A 133 -14.74 4.39 -4.11
CA PHE A 133 -15.03 4.18 -5.51
C PHE A 133 -16.32 4.94 -5.75
N GLU A 134 -16.24 6.09 -6.41
CA GLU A 134 -17.38 6.71 -7.06
C GLU A 134 -17.77 5.71 -8.16
N ALA A 135 -18.49 4.67 -7.74
CA ALA A 135 -19.18 3.75 -8.62
C ALA A 135 -20.03 4.65 -9.50
N GLY A 136 -19.70 4.65 -10.80
CA GLY A 136 -20.17 5.63 -11.74
C GLY A 136 -21.66 5.91 -11.58
N TYR A 137 -22.00 7.19 -11.73
CA TYR A 137 -23.37 7.65 -11.94
C TYR A 137 -24.14 6.65 -12.81
N ILE A 138 -24.93 5.77 -12.20
CA ILE A 138 -26.15 5.32 -12.84
C ILE A 138 -27.12 6.45 -12.55
N ALA A 139 -27.18 7.41 -13.47
CA ALA A 139 -28.36 8.24 -13.59
C ALA A 139 -29.53 7.28 -13.82
N MET A 140 -30.23 6.92 -12.73
CA MET A 140 -31.53 6.29 -12.82
C MET A 140 -32.50 7.37 -13.28
N ASP A 141 -32.45 7.69 -14.56
CA ASP A 141 -33.56 8.33 -15.26
C ASP A 141 -34.60 7.24 -15.55
N PHE A 142 -35.21 6.73 -14.48
CA PHE A 142 -36.50 6.05 -14.59
C PHE A 142 -37.56 7.15 -14.52
N ALA A 143 -37.73 7.85 -15.64
CA ALA A 143 -38.98 8.52 -15.93
C ALA A 143 -40.02 7.41 -16.15
N GLU A 144 -40.76 7.08 -15.10
CA GLU A 144 -42.00 6.30 -15.24
C GLU A 144 -42.95 7.14 -16.08
N HIS A 145 -43.14 6.72 -17.33
CA HIS A 145 -44.21 7.21 -18.19
C HIS A 145 -45.53 6.72 -17.59
N ASP A 146 -46.23 7.59 -16.87
CA ASP A 146 -47.67 7.43 -16.65
C ASP A 146 -48.33 7.67 -18.02
N ASP A 147 -48.54 6.59 -18.77
CA ASP A 147 -49.44 6.57 -19.92
C ASP A 147 -50.90 6.52 -19.41
N GLU A 148 -51.69 7.41 -19.99
CA GLU A 148 -53.12 7.69 -19.78
C GLU A 148 -54.06 6.50 -20.06
#